data_AF-A0A3D1KPS2-F1
#
_entry.id   AF-A0A3D1KPS2-F1
#
_cell.length_a   1.000
_cell.length_b   1.000
_cell.length_c   1.000
_cell.angle_alpha   90.00
_cell.angle_beta   90.00
_cell.angle_gamma   90.00
#
_symmetry.space_group_name_H-M   'P 1'
#
loop_
_entity.id
_entity.type
_entity.pdbx_description
1 polymer ?
#
loop_
_entity_poly.entity_id
_entity_poly.type
_entity_poly.pdbx_seq_one_letter_code
_entity_poly.pdbx_strand_id
1 'polypeptide(L)'
;MKDHSKKGKQLSRRGVLPILGSAFLLPLLGAAKPIETTLLNSAEYQTLLKPDGTTVRVKVETVNNSKVIQEKVSNESFLEWLGKKI
;
A
#
# COMPACT_ATOMS: atom_id res chain seq x y z
N MET A 1 67.98 -13.25 23.50
CA MET A 1 66.73 -12.45 23.43
C MET A 1 65.68 -13.29 22.74
N LYS A 2 64.50 -13.50 23.35
CA LYS A 2 63.38 -14.23 22.73
C LYS A 2 62.49 -13.22 22.01
N ASP A 3 62.44 -13.27 20.69
CA ASP A 3 61.55 -12.41 19.89
C ASP A 3 60.13 -12.98 19.86
N HIS A 4 59.19 -12.25 20.45
CA HIS A 4 57.76 -12.54 20.37
C HIS A 4 57.16 -11.82 19.15
N SER A 5 57.14 -12.50 18.01
CA SER A 5 56.43 -12.01 16.81
C SER A 5 54.91 -12.01 17.06
N LYS A 6 54.33 -10.82 17.23
CA LYS A 6 52.88 -10.63 17.37
C LYS A 6 52.21 -10.84 16.01
N LYS A 7 51.56 -11.98 15.79
CA LYS A 7 50.69 -12.21 14.62
C LYS A 7 49.49 -11.26 14.68
N GLY A 8 49.54 -10.16 13.93
CA GLY A 8 48.39 -9.29 13.71
C GLY A 8 47.28 -10.02 12.97
N LYS A 9 46.02 -9.83 13.38
CA LYS A 9 44.86 -10.43 12.70
C LYS A 9 44.73 -9.80 11.30
N GLN A 10 45.03 -10.57 10.26
CA GLN A 10 44.82 -10.14 8.88
C GLN A 10 43.32 -10.12 8.59
N LEU A 11 42.82 -8.95 8.16
CA LEU A 11 41.45 -8.78 7.72
C LEU A 11 41.25 -9.58 6.42
N SER A 12 40.47 -10.65 6.49
CA SER A 12 40.15 -11.48 5.32
C SER A 12 39.08 -10.80 4.48
N ARG A 13 39.27 -10.81 3.15
CA ARG A 13 38.30 -10.28 2.17
C ARG A 13 36.89 -10.86 2.38
N ARG A 14 36.80 -12.12 2.81
CA ARG A 14 35.52 -12.80 3.09
C ARG A 14 34.81 -12.31 4.35
N GLY A 15 35.54 -11.70 5.30
CA GLY A 15 34.95 -11.13 6.53
C GLY A 15 34.52 -9.66 6.38
N VAL A 16 35.12 -8.93 5.44
CA VAL A 16 34.92 -7.48 5.28
C VAL A 16 33.92 -7.16 4.16
N LEU A 17 33.89 -7.95 3.08
CA LEU A 17 32.96 -7.73 1.95
C LEU A 17 31.47 -7.82 2.32
N PRO A 18 31.00 -8.76 3.18
CA PRO A 18 29.59 -8.80 3.55
C PRO A 18 29.12 -7.55 4.31
N ILE A 19 30.00 -6.99 5.15
CA ILE A 19 29.71 -5.80 5.98
C ILE A 19 29.68 -4.54 5.10
N LEU A 20 30.63 -4.42 4.16
CA LEU A 20 30.64 -3.31 3.20
C LEU A 20 29.44 -3.36 2.25
N GLY A 21 29.07 -4.56 1.77
CA GLY A 21 27.92 -4.73 0.90
C GLY A 21 26.60 -4.37 1.57
N SER A 22 26.41 -4.76 2.84
CA SER A 22 25.20 -4.40 3.59
C SER A 22 25.14 -2.91 3.95
N ALA A 23 26.28 -2.31 4.34
CA ALA A 23 26.35 -0.89 4.64
C ALA A 23 26.02 0.00 3.42
N PHE A 24 26.33 -0.46 2.20
CA PHE A 24 26.04 0.27 0.96
C PHE A 24 24.55 0.28 0.59
N LEU A 25 23.76 -0.67 1.11
CA LEU A 25 22.33 -0.76 0.84
C LEU A 25 21.47 0.03 1.85
N LEU A 26 22.03 0.44 2.99
CA LEU A 26 21.33 1.23 4.00
C LEU A 26 20.70 2.53 3.47
N PRO A 27 21.34 3.30 2.57
CA PRO A 27 20.74 4.51 2.01
C PRO A 27 19.52 4.25 1.10
N LEU A 28 19.36 3.02 0.58
CA LEU A 28 18.24 2.66 -0.30
C LEU A 28 16.97 2.25 0.48
N LEU A 29 17.09 1.83 1.75
CA LEU A 29 15.94 1.35 2.54
C LEU A 29 14.91 2.45 2.88
N GLY A 30 15.29 3.73 2.80
CA GLY A 30 14.40 4.87 3.09
C GLY A 30 13.94 5.65 1.86
N ALA A 31 14.34 5.27 0.65
CA ALA A 31 14.08 6.03 -0.58
C ALA A 31 12.77 5.65 -1.28
N ALA A 32 11.93 4.83 -0.65
CA ALA A 32 10.58 4.59 -1.14
C ALA A 32 9.71 5.81 -0.81
N LYS A 33 9.58 6.73 -1.77
CA LYS A 33 8.47 7.70 -1.73
C LYS A 33 7.17 6.89 -1.76
N PRO A 34 6.18 7.18 -0.89
CA PRO A 34 4.85 6.65 -1.12
C PRO A 34 4.45 7.05 -2.53
N ILE A 35 3.89 6.10 -3.29
CA ILE A 35 3.17 6.43 -4.51
C ILE A 35 1.94 7.19 -4.03
N GLU A 36 2.09 8.49 -3.83
CA GLU A 36 0.95 9.39 -3.83
C GLU A 36 0.45 9.34 -5.27
N THR A 37 -0.58 8.51 -5.48
CA THR A 37 -1.47 8.63 -6.62
C THR A 37 -2.03 10.04 -6.53
N THR A 38 -1.27 10.99 -7.07
CA THR A 38 -1.72 12.34 -7.34
C THR A 38 -2.81 12.17 -8.38
N LEU A 39 -4.03 11.95 -7.88
CA LEU A 39 -5.25 12.07 -8.64
C LEU A 39 -5.23 13.49 -9.19
N LEU A 40 -4.78 13.57 -10.43
CA LEU A 40 -4.83 14.74 -11.29
C LEU A 40 -6.18 15.41 -11.08
N ASN A 41 -6.10 16.62 -10.54
CA ASN A 41 -7.10 17.68 -10.51
C ASN A 41 -8.23 17.45 -11.55
N SER A 42 -9.28 16.74 -11.14
CA SER A 42 -10.48 16.47 -11.93
C SER A 42 -11.54 15.94 -10.97
N ALA A 43 -12.70 16.57 -10.93
CA ALA A 43 -13.80 16.32 -9.99
C ALA A 43 -13.83 14.86 -9.51
N GLU A 44 -13.66 14.64 -8.20
CA GLU A 44 -13.50 13.30 -7.65
C GLU A 44 -14.79 12.50 -7.92
N TYR A 45 -14.70 11.45 -8.73
CA TYR A 45 -15.83 10.56 -9.07
C TYR A 45 -15.62 9.21 -8.39
N GLN A 46 -16.67 8.69 -7.76
CA GLN A 46 -16.74 7.36 -7.20
C GLN A 46 -17.61 6.45 -8.07
N THR A 47 -17.20 5.20 -8.25
CA THR A 47 -18.02 4.18 -8.92
C THR A 47 -18.94 3.52 -7.89
N LEU A 48 -20.25 3.57 -8.13
CA LEU A 48 -21.30 2.99 -7.30
C LEU A 48 -22.11 1.94 -8.09
N LEU A 49 -22.89 1.15 -7.36
CA LEU A 49 -23.81 0.16 -7.93
C LEU A 49 -25.23 0.72 -7.99
N LYS A 50 -25.90 0.49 -9.12
CA LYS A 50 -27.35 0.67 -9.27
C LYS A 50 -28.10 -0.56 -8.75
N PRO A 51 -29.42 -0.45 -8.50
CA PRO A 51 -30.26 -1.60 -8.13
C PRO A 51 -30.33 -2.67 -9.22
N ASP A 52 -30.05 -2.33 -10.48
CA ASP A 52 -29.92 -3.28 -11.59
C ASP A 52 -28.59 -4.07 -11.56
N GLY A 53 -27.71 -3.82 -10.60
CA GLY A 53 -26.40 -4.43 -10.47
C GLY A 53 -25.33 -3.88 -11.43
N THR A 54 -25.66 -2.88 -12.25
CA THR A 54 -24.69 -2.22 -13.13
C THR A 54 -23.96 -1.08 -12.42
N THR A 55 -22.79 -0.70 -12.93
CA THR A 55 -21.96 0.36 -12.34
C THR A 55 -22.30 1.74 -12.89
N VAL A 56 -22.18 2.76 -12.05
CA VAL A 56 -22.34 4.17 -12.43
C VAL A 56 -21.25 5.01 -11.75
N ARG A 57 -20.79 6.07 -12.42
CA ARG A 57 -19.83 7.03 -11.84
C ARG A 57 -20.57 8.26 -11.32
N VAL A 58 -20.39 8.59 -10.05
CA VAL A 58 -21.06 9.69 -9.36
C VAL A 58 -20.02 10.62 -8.75
N LYS A 59 -20.29 11.93 -8.74
CA LYS A 59 -19.41 12.91 -8.08
C LYS A 59 -19.41 12.68 -6.57
N VAL A 60 -18.24 12.72 -5.95
CA VAL A 60 -18.07 12.53 -4.50
C VAL A 60 -18.87 13.56 -3.70
N GLU A 61 -18.94 14.81 -4.16
CA GLU A 61 -19.79 15.85 -3.55
C GLU A 61 -21.26 15.44 -3.44
N THR A 62 -21.80 14.77 -4.46
CA THR A 62 -23.19 14.29 -4.45
C THR A 62 -23.37 13.15 -3.46
N VAL A 63 -22.38 12.28 -3.31
CA VAL A 63 -22.40 11.18 -2.32
C VAL A 63 -22.37 11.75 -0.90
N ASN A 64 -21.50 12.73 -0.64
CA ASN A 64 -21.37 13.38 0.67
C ASN A 64 -22.62 14.16 1.09
N ASN A 65 -23.32 14.76 0.11
CA ASN A 65 -24.58 15.46 0.35
C ASN A 65 -25.82 14.55 0.34
N SER A 66 -25.64 13.25 0.09
CA SER A 66 -26.75 12.30 0.06
C SER A 66 -27.22 11.93 1.46
N LYS A 67 -28.49 11.53 1.59
CA LYS A 67 -29.05 11.03 2.84
C LYS A 67 -28.87 9.52 2.91
N VAL A 68 -28.23 9.04 3.96
CA VAL A 68 -28.18 7.60 4.27
C VAL A 68 -29.56 7.17 4.75
N ILE A 69 -30.20 6.25 4.02
CA ILE A 69 -31.52 5.69 4.38
C ILE A 69 -31.35 4.56 5.41
N GLN A 70 -30.35 3.70 5.19
CA GLN A 70 -30.05 2.57 6.06
C GLN A 70 -28.55 2.29 6.05
N GLU A 71 -27.90 2.43 7.21
CA GLU A 71 -26.44 2.29 7.32
C GLU A 71 -26.00 0.82 7.28
N LYS A 72 -26.79 -0.07 7.90
CA LYS A 72 -26.50 -1.50 7.99
C LYS A 72 -27.64 -2.29 7.34
N VAL A 73 -27.29 -3.06 6.32
CA VAL A 73 -28.23 -3.88 5.54
C VAL A 73 -27.75 -5.33 5.58
N SER A 74 -28.67 -6.29 5.69
CA SER A 74 -28.32 -7.71 5.61
C SER A 74 -28.05 -8.11 4.15
N ASN A 75 -27.32 -9.21 3.94
CA ASN A 75 -27.06 -9.73 2.59
C ASN A 75 -28.35 -10.09 1.85
N GLU A 76 -29.35 -10.62 2.57
CA GLU A 76 -30.65 -10.96 1.99
C GLU A 76 -31.36 -9.71 1.46
N SER A 77 -31.47 -8.65 2.28
CA SER A 77 -32.08 -7.39 1.86
C SER A 77 -31.29 -6.70 0.74
N PHE A 78 -29.96 -6.80 0.75
CA PHE A 78 -29.13 -6.25 -0.33
C PHE A 78 -29.32 -7.00 -1.65
N LEU A 79 -29.39 -8.33 -1.62
CA LEU A 79 -29.63 -9.14 -2.82
C LEU A 79 -31.03 -8.93 -3.39
N GLU A 80 -32.04 -8.82 -2.51
CA GLU A 80 -33.41 -8.46 -2.88
C GLU A 80 -33.45 -7.07 -3.55
N TRP A 81 -32.74 -6.08 -2.99
CA TRP A 81 -32.61 -4.75 -3.59
C TRP A 81 -31.92 -4.77 -4.95
N LEU A 82 -30.97 -5.68 -5.16
CA LEU A 82 -30.32 -5.93 -6.46
C LEU A 82 -31.19 -6.74 -7.45
N GLY A 83 -32.42 -7.12 -7.07
CA GLY A 83 -33.30 -7.96 -7.87
C GLY A 83 -32.81 -9.40 -8.05
N LYS A 84 -31.84 -9.85 -7.23
CA LYS A 84 -31.31 -11.21 -7.24
C LYS A 84 -32.04 -12.02 -6.18
N LYS A 85 -32.91 -12.94 -6.62
CA LYS A 85 -33.54 -13.92 -5.72
C LYS A 85 -32.50 -14.97 -5.30
N ILE A 86 -32.47 -15.28 -4.01
CA ILE A 86 -31.73 -16.43 -3.44
C ILE A 86 -32.48 -17.71 -3.82
#